data_AF-A0A1H1KXT5-F1
#
_entry.id   AF-A0A1H1KXT5-F1
#
_cell.length_a   1.000
_cell.length_b   1.000
_cell.length_c   1.000
_cell.angle_alpha   90.00
_cell.angle_beta   90.00
_cell.angle_gamma   90.00
#
_symmetry.space_group_name_H-M   'P 1'
#
loop_
_entity.id
_entity.type
_entity.pdbx_description
1 polymer ?
#
loop_
_entity_poly.entity_id
_entity_poly.type
_entity_poly.pdbx_seq_one_letter_code
_entity_poly.pdbx_strand_id
1 'polypeptide(L)'
;MRKMFMLFFLFAGIYSALAQEKEQQIEQAGFNVPVEYYKLDNGLKVILSQDKSSPTVIVATYYNIGFRIEPRDRTGFAHLFEHMMFQGSQNLGKMEFIKLVQENGGVLNGSTRFDFTNYFEIVPSNKLETMLWAEADRMKGLDITQENLTNQQGVVKNEVKVNVLNQPYGGFPWLDMPQYANTNWYNSHNFYGDLKDLDAANLEDVEKFFDTYYAPNNAALSIVGDFEMDEAKKWIEQYFGEIASSDVPPIPDISEPKQTKEKDFVKNDSLANKPALAMAYNMPERNSSEYYAMGLLDQILIQGDNALLQKKLVDELGYTSNVSGGINYLGNMFNYNGPMHMMFNFTYDNETSKEQVVTAIDEVLAKLNDGITQEMLDNALVKMRSQLYDNLGSTFGLGRADLLASFALFDDNPERINDLEAEFKKITPEVMNKTVEEYLRKTNRTILTVNPLLANNENKNQ
;
A
#
# COMPACT_ATOMS: atom_id res chain seq x y z
N MET A 1 -57.28 -6.54 -40.87
CA MET A 1 -56.57 -7.28 -39.81
C MET A 1 -55.13 -7.68 -40.15
N ARG A 2 -54.73 -7.88 -41.42
CA ARG A 2 -53.34 -8.30 -41.77
C ARG A 2 -52.24 -7.21 -41.68
N LYS A 3 -52.59 -5.92 -41.79
CA LYS A 3 -51.60 -4.82 -41.73
C LYS A 3 -51.22 -4.37 -40.31
N MET A 4 -52.05 -4.68 -39.31
CA MET A 4 -51.82 -4.22 -37.91
C MET A 4 -50.92 -5.19 -37.13
N PHE A 5 -50.88 -6.47 -37.51
CA PHE A 5 -49.95 -7.45 -36.94
C PHE A 5 -48.49 -7.23 -37.39
N MET A 6 -48.29 -6.69 -38.59
CA MET A 6 -46.93 -6.49 -39.14
C MET A 6 -46.19 -5.31 -38.49
N LEU A 7 -46.91 -4.29 -38.00
CA LEU A 7 -46.32 -3.16 -37.26
C LEU A 7 -45.87 -3.56 -35.85
N PHE A 8 -46.60 -4.47 -35.18
CA PHE A 8 -46.28 -4.91 -33.82
C PHE A 8 -45.01 -5.78 -33.78
N PHE A 9 -44.79 -6.63 -34.80
CA PHE A 9 -43.56 -7.41 -34.93
C PHE A 9 -42.33 -6.55 -35.28
N LEU A 10 -42.51 -5.47 -36.05
CA LEU A 10 -41.43 -4.52 -36.34
C LEU A 10 -41.01 -3.73 -35.09
N PHE A 11 -41.96 -3.27 -34.27
CA PHE A 11 -41.66 -2.56 -33.03
C PHE A 11 -41.02 -3.46 -31.95
N ALA A 12 -41.46 -4.72 -31.84
CA ALA A 12 -40.85 -5.68 -30.91
C ALA A 12 -39.41 -6.08 -31.32
N GLY A 13 -39.15 -6.23 -32.63
CA GLY A 13 -37.80 -6.49 -33.16
C GLY A 13 -36.83 -5.34 -32.94
N ILE A 14 -37.30 -4.08 -33.08
CA ILE A 14 -36.48 -2.88 -32.83
C ILE A 14 -36.18 -2.73 -31.33
N TYR A 15 -37.14 -3.00 -30.44
CA TYR A 15 -36.91 -2.97 -28.98
C TYR A 15 -35.95 -4.07 -28.52
N SER A 16 -36.04 -5.28 -29.09
CA SER A 16 -35.13 -6.39 -28.76
C SER A 16 -33.70 -6.12 -29.25
N ALA A 17 -33.55 -5.52 -30.44
CA ALA A 17 -32.24 -5.17 -30.98
C ALA A 17 -31.59 -4.02 -30.19
N LEU A 18 -32.36 -2.99 -29.81
CA LEU A 18 -31.86 -1.89 -28.98
C LEU A 18 -31.53 -2.33 -27.55
N ALA A 19 -32.29 -3.28 -26.99
CA ALA A 19 -31.98 -3.87 -25.68
C ALA A 19 -30.68 -4.68 -25.74
N GLN A 20 -30.51 -5.50 -26.77
CA GLN A 20 -29.32 -6.34 -26.97
C GLN A 20 -28.07 -5.53 -27.32
N GLU A 21 -28.22 -4.43 -28.07
CA GLU A 21 -27.14 -3.48 -28.39
C GLU A 21 -26.74 -2.66 -27.15
N LYS A 22 -27.69 -2.33 -26.27
CA LYS A 22 -27.42 -1.70 -24.97
C LYS A 22 -26.81 -2.68 -23.98
N GLU A 23 -27.22 -3.95 -23.98
CA GLU A 23 -26.62 -5.03 -23.20
C GLU A 23 -25.19 -5.31 -23.67
N GLN A 24 -24.93 -5.32 -24.99
CA GLN A 24 -23.58 -5.42 -25.56
C GLN A 24 -22.72 -4.19 -25.29
N GLN A 25 -23.28 -2.97 -25.32
CA GLN A 25 -22.56 -1.76 -24.93
C GLN A 25 -22.26 -1.73 -23.42
N ILE A 26 -23.14 -2.27 -22.58
CA ILE A 26 -22.91 -2.42 -21.14
C ILE A 26 -21.89 -3.53 -20.87
N GLU A 27 -21.89 -4.62 -21.65
CA GLU A 27 -20.84 -5.67 -21.63
C GLU A 27 -19.49 -5.15 -22.15
N GLN A 28 -19.47 -4.18 -23.06
CA GLN A 28 -18.25 -3.53 -23.59
C GLN A 28 -17.80 -2.29 -22.81
N ALA A 29 -18.62 -1.73 -21.93
CA ALA A 29 -18.19 -0.66 -21.02
C ALA A 29 -17.36 -1.26 -19.87
N GLY A 30 -16.23 -1.89 -20.22
CA GLY A 30 -15.22 -2.28 -19.26
C GLY A 30 -14.77 -1.06 -18.47
N PHE A 31 -14.50 -1.24 -17.18
CA PHE A 31 -13.85 -0.21 -16.38
C PHE A 31 -12.50 0.13 -17.01
N ASN A 32 -12.31 1.38 -17.41
CA ASN A 32 -11.07 1.87 -18.01
C ASN A 32 -10.72 3.24 -17.44
N VAL A 33 -9.59 3.30 -16.74
CA VAL A 33 -8.98 4.52 -16.23
C VAL A 33 -8.28 5.25 -17.39
N PRO A 34 -8.60 6.53 -17.65
CA PRO A 34 -7.87 7.33 -18.62
C PRO A 34 -6.45 7.60 -18.10
N VAL A 35 -5.45 7.36 -18.94
CA VAL A 35 -4.04 7.55 -18.58
C VAL A 35 -3.34 8.28 -19.72
N GLU A 36 -2.79 9.44 -19.43
CA GLU A 36 -1.80 10.12 -20.26
C GLU A 36 -0.48 10.06 -19.50
N TYR A 37 0.55 9.42 -20.10
CA TYR A 37 1.85 9.21 -19.48
C TYR A 37 2.98 9.76 -20.34
N TYR A 38 3.86 10.57 -19.74
CA TYR A 38 5.08 11.05 -20.37
C TYR A 38 6.17 11.32 -19.32
N LYS A 39 7.40 11.55 -19.81
CA LYS A 39 8.52 11.99 -18.98
C LYS A 39 8.97 13.37 -19.42
N LEU A 40 9.28 14.24 -18.47
CA LEU A 40 10.00 15.48 -18.74
C LEU A 40 11.47 15.18 -19.10
N ASP A 41 12.15 16.14 -19.71
CA ASP A 41 13.57 16.01 -20.08
C ASP A 41 14.48 15.76 -18.87
N ASN A 42 14.09 16.25 -17.69
CA ASN A 42 14.79 16.00 -16.42
C ASN A 42 14.45 14.65 -15.77
N GLY A 43 13.63 13.83 -16.42
CA GLY A 43 13.28 12.48 -15.98
C GLY A 43 12.04 12.36 -15.11
N LEU A 44 11.36 13.46 -14.74
CA LEU A 44 10.10 13.38 -13.99
C LEU A 44 9.05 12.58 -14.76
N LYS A 45 8.55 11.51 -14.14
CA LYS A 45 7.44 10.72 -14.65
C LYS A 45 6.13 11.47 -14.36
N VAL A 46 5.36 11.81 -15.39
CA VAL A 46 4.11 12.58 -15.24
C VAL A 46 2.93 11.75 -15.73
N ILE A 47 1.93 11.59 -14.87
CA ILE A 47 0.71 10.82 -15.13
C ILE A 47 -0.50 11.73 -14.95
N LEU A 48 -1.32 11.85 -16.00
CA LEU A 48 -2.55 12.65 -15.98
C LEU A 48 -3.74 11.72 -16.22
N SER A 49 -4.67 11.66 -15.27
CA SER A 49 -5.92 10.90 -15.37
C SER A 49 -7.11 11.83 -15.14
N GLN A 50 -7.62 12.40 -16.23
CA GLN A 50 -8.73 13.35 -16.19
C GLN A 50 -10.05 12.66 -15.77
N ASP A 51 -10.76 13.27 -14.82
CA ASP A 51 -12.06 12.83 -14.33
C ASP A 51 -12.91 14.06 -13.95
N LYS A 52 -13.83 14.45 -14.83
CA LYS A 52 -14.70 15.63 -14.64
C LYS A 52 -15.96 15.34 -13.81
N SER A 53 -16.01 14.23 -13.08
CA SER A 53 -17.20 13.84 -12.29
C SER A 53 -17.41 14.70 -11.03
N SER A 54 -16.34 15.30 -10.50
CA SER A 54 -16.34 16.18 -9.32
C SER A 54 -15.35 17.33 -9.53
N PRO A 55 -15.64 18.56 -9.08
CA PRO A 55 -14.76 19.73 -9.22
C PRO A 55 -13.58 19.70 -8.22
N THR A 56 -12.89 18.57 -8.17
CA THR A 56 -11.79 18.28 -7.27
C THR A 56 -10.64 17.69 -8.07
N VAL A 57 -9.41 17.99 -7.66
CA VAL A 57 -8.19 17.45 -8.24
C VAL A 57 -7.28 16.94 -7.13
N ILE A 58 -6.60 15.85 -7.43
CA ILE A 58 -5.56 15.23 -6.61
C ILE A 58 -4.24 15.52 -7.30
N VAL A 59 -3.31 16.08 -6.55
CA VAL A 59 -1.89 16.16 -6.92
C VAL A 59 -1.16 15.22 -5.98
N ALA A 60 -0.39 14.28 -6.52
CA ALA A 60 0.32 13.30 -5.71
C ALA A 60 1.72 13.07 -6.26
N THR A 61 2.74 13.31 -5.44
CA THR A 61 4.15 13.13 -5.77
C THR A 61 4.70 11.93 -5.01
N TYR A 62 5.25 10.97 -5.73
CA TYR A 62 5.85 9.75 -5.18
C TYR A 62 7.34 9.74 -5.47
N TYR A 63 8.16 9.65 -4.44
CA TYR A 63 9.61 9.53 -4.54
C TYR A 63 10.01 8.07 -4.33
N ASN A 64 10.88 7.54 -5.19
CA ASN A 64 11.38 6.17 -5.13
C ASN A 64 12.45 6.02 -4.04
N ILE A 65 12.05 6.30 -2.81
CA ILE A 65 12.81 6.17 -1.57
C ILE A 65 11.84 5.88 -0.42
N GLY A 66 11.98 4.71 0.19
CA GLY A 66 11.17 4.27 1.33
C GLY A 66 12.04 3.61 2.38
N PHE A 67 11.42 2.93 3.35
CA PHE A 67 12.14 2.26 4.44
C PHE A 67 13.19 1.27 3.91
N ARG A 68 12.89 0.53 2.85
CA ARG A 68 13.71 -0.60 2.40
C ARG A 68 15.11 -0.19 1.97
N ILE A 69 15.27 0.98 1.37
CA ILE A 69 16.55 1.41 0.77
C ILE A 69 17.14 2.64 1.47
N GLU A 70 16.71 2.91 2.70
CA GLU A 70 17.31 3.96 3.52
C GLU A 70 18.75 3.60 3.97
N PRO A 71 19.59 4.58 4.38
CA PRO A 71 20.97 4.33 4.75
C PRO A 71 21.07 3.45 6.00
N ARG A 72 22.05 2.52 6.00
CA ARG A 72 22.16 1.48 7.04
C ARG A 72 22.38 1.99 8.46
N ASP A 73 23.00 3.14 8.59
CA ASP A 73 23.33 3.80 9.85
C ASP A 73 22.36 4.95 10.17
N ARG A 74 21.26 5.06 9.42
CA ARG A 74 20.21 6.07 9.57
C ARG A 74 18.85 5.40 9.34
N THR A 75 18.49 4.45 10.20
CA THR A 75 17.14 3.85 10.12
C THR A 75 16.05 4.84 10.50
N GLY A 76 14.87 4.74 9.88
CA GLY A 76 13.74 5.67 10.00
C GLY A 76 13.97 7.01 9.33
N PHE A 77 15.03 7.15 8.52
CA PHE A 77 15.40 8.42 7.93
C PHE A 77 14.48 8.81 6.77
N ALA A 78 13.96 7.83 6.01
CA ALA A 78 12.93 8.10 5.02
C ALA A 78 11.67 8.71 5.66
N HIS A 79 11.27 8.21 6.84
CA HIS A 79 10.14 8.75 7.60
C HIS A 79 10.45 10.10 8.24
N LEU A 80 11.66 10.31 8.77
CA LEU A 80 12.07 11.64 9.23
C LEU A 80 11.97 12.67 8.10
N PHE A 81 12.31 12.27 6.88
CA PHE A 81 12.19 13.13 5.70
C PHE A 81 10.74 13.46 5.31
N GLU A 82 9.81 12.54 5.53
CA GLU A 82 8.38 12.83 5.41
C GLU A 82 8.00 14.05 6.26
N HIS A 83 8.41 14.08 7.53
CA HIS A 83 8.15 15.20 8.44
C HIS A 83 8.93 16.47 8.05
N MET A 84 10.19 16.32 7.63
CA MET A 84 11.02 17.45 7.19
C MET A 84 10.41 18.16 5.98
N MET A 85 9.76 17.42 5.07
CA MET A 85 9.08 17.97 3.89
C MET A 85 7.87 18.86 4.22
N PHE A 86 7.44 18.93 5.48
CA PHE A 86 6.44 19.89 5.97
C PHE A 86 7.04 21.10 6.71
N GLN A 87 8.36 21.16 6.87
CA GLN A 87 9.04 22.23 7.62
C GLN A 87 9.36 23.48 6.79
N GLY A 88 8.90 23.53 5.55
CA GLY A 88 9.07 24.67 4.65
C GLY A 88 10.03 24.38 3.50
N SER A 89 10.04 25.27 2.54
CA SER A 89 10.81 25.27 1.32
C SER A 89 11.39 26.66 1.07
N GLN A 90 12.06 26.85 -0.06
CA GLN A 90 12.66 28.13 -0.42
C GLN A 90 11.65 29.29 -0.41
N ASN A 91 10.40 29.08 -0.85
CA ASN A 91 9.39 30.14 -0.95
C ASN A 91 8.23 29.99 0.03
N LEU A 92 8.05 28.82 0.68
CA LEU A 92 7.03 28.61 1.71
C LEU A 92 7.69 28.36 3.06
N GLY A 93 7.38 29.20 4.04
CA GLY A 93 7.86 28.99 5.41
C GLY A 93 7.31 27.71 6.04
N LYS A 94 7.83 27.37 7.21
CA LYS A 94 7.33 26.27 8.04
C LYS A 94 5.81 26.30 8.19
N MET A 95 5.16 25.16 7.93
CA MET A 95 3.69 24.97 7.95
C MET A 95 2.89 25.80 6.93
N GLU A 96 3.51 26.68 6.13
CA GLU A 96 2.77 27.48 5.13
C GLU A 96 2.26 26.61 3.98
N PHE A 97 2.92 25.50 3.63
CA PHE A 97 2.38 24.53 2.69
C PHE A 97 1.05 23.94 3.19
N ILE A 98 1.02 23.47 4.44
CA ILE A 98 -0.19 22.90 5.07
C ILE A 98 -1.32 23.94 5.09
N LYS A 99 -0.98 25.17 5.51
CA LYS A 99 -1.94 26.27 5.58
C LYS A 99 -2.46 26.65 4.19
N LEU A 100 -1.60 26.70 3.18
CA LEU A 100 -1.98 26.97 1.79
C LEU A 100 -3.04 25.98 1.30
N VAL A 101 -2.87 24.68 1.56
CA VAL A 101 -3.88 23.66 1.19
C VAL A 101 -5.18 23.87 1.96
N GLN A 102 -5.10 24.01 3.29
CA GLN A 102 -6.28 24.10 4.16
C GLN A 102 -7.10 25.38 3.94
N GLU A 103 -6.45 26.53 3.75
CA GLU A 103 -7.13 27.80 3.43
C GLU A 103 -7.81 27.78 2.06
N ASN A 104 -7.38 26.88 1.17
CA ASN A 104 -8.03 26.63 -0.12
C ASN A 104 -9.04 25.46 -0.07
N GLY A 105 -9.41 24.99 1.13
CA GLY A 105 -10.44 23.97 1.34
C GLY A 105 -9.99 22.54 1.01
N GLY A 106 -8.68 22.33 0.89
CA GLY A 106 -8.12 21.01 0.62
C GLY A 106 -7.76 20.22 1.86
N VAL A 107 -7.42 18.96 1.63
CA VAL A 107 -6.75 18.09 2.59
C VAL A 107 -5.44 17.61 2.00
N LEU A 108 -4.45 17.35 2.84
CA LEU A 108 -3.18 16.79 2.42
C LEU A 108 -2.71 15.73 3.40
N ASN A 109 -1.75 14.91 2.97
CA ASN A 109 -0.96 14.10 3.88
C ASN A 109 0.38 13.69 3.25
N GLY A 110 1.27 13.19 4.10
CA GLY A 110 2.50 12.50 3.74
C GLY A 110 2.45 11.05 4.19
N SER A 111 3.30 10.22 3.60
CA SER A 111 3.38 8.80 3.97
C SER A 111 4.66 8.16 3.46
N THR A 112 5.44 7.56 4.37
CA THR A 112 6.52 6.64 3.99
C THR A 112 6.02 5.19 3.94
N ARG A 113 6.44 4.45 2.90
CA ARG A 113 6.17 3.01 2.68
C ARG A 113 7.49 2.26 2.51
N PHE A 114 7.41 0.95 2.30
CA PHE A 114 8.60 0.13 2.11
C PHE A 114 9.48 0.64 0.96
N ASP A 115 8.88 1.01 -0.17
CA ASP A 115 9.62 1.27 -1.41
C ASP A 115 9.45 2.69 -1.95
N PHE A 116 8.67 3.54 -1.28
CA PHE A 116 8.46 4.94 -1.68
C PHE A 116 8.06 5.82 -0.50
N THR A 117 8.17 7.13 -0.69
CA THR A 117 7.58 8.16 0.15
C THR A 117 6.69 9.03 -0.72
N ASN A 118 5.45 9.27 -0.30
CA ASN A 118 4.51 10.07 -1.07
C ASN A 118 3.98 11.26 -0.28
N TYR A 119 3.55 12.26 -1.05
CA TYR A 119 2.83 13.43 -0.57
C TYR A 119 1.68 13.67 -1.53
N PHE A 120 0.54 14.09 -0.99
CA PHE A 120 -0.61 14.40 -1.83
C PHE A 120 -1.47 15.50 -1.25
N GLU A 121 -2.15 16.19 -2.16
CA GLU A 121 -3.15 17.21 -1.88
C GLU A 121 -4.42 16.86 -2.65
N ILE A 122 -5.57 16.94 -1.98
CA ILE A 122 -6.89 16.86 -2.59
C ILE A 122 -7.53 18.23 -2.42
N VAL A 123 -7.72 18.95 -3.52
CA VAL A 123 -8.14 20.36 -3.53
C VAL A 123 -9.26 20.61 -4.54
N PRO A 124 -10.00 21.72 -4.44
CA PRO A 124 -10.85 22.19 -5.53
C PRO A 124 -10.06 22.35 -6.84
N SER A 125 -10.66 22.00 -7.99
CA SER A 125 -9.95 21.94 -9.29
C SER A 125 -9.30 23.26 -9.71
N ASN A 126 -9.88 24.40 -9.34
CA ASN A 126 -9.33 25.74 -9.59
C ASN A 126 -8.05 26.06 -8.80
N LYS A 127 -7.53 25.12 -8.00
CA LYS A 127 -6.29 25.25 -7.22
C LYS A 127 -5.15 24.39 -7.73
N LEU A 128 -5.35 23.69 -8.85
CA LEU A 128 -4.32 22.83 -9.46
C LEU A 128 -2.98 23.55 -9.64
N GLU A 129 -2.96 24.69 -10.32
CA GLU A 129 -1.73 25.47 -10.56
C GLU A 129 -1.00 25.82 -9.26
N THR A 130 -1.77 26.22 -8.23
CA THR A 130 -1.21 26.58 -6.92
C THR A 130 -0.52 25.38 -6.25
N MET A 131 -1.12 24.18 -6.34
CA MET A 131 -0.51 22.97 -5.77
C MET A 131 0.70 22.51 -6.59
N LEU A 132 0.66 22.60 -7.92
CA LEU A 132 1.81 22.27 -8.77
C LEU A 132 3.00 23.19 -8.49
N TRP A 133 2.76 24.48 -8.32
CA TRP A 133 3.81 25.42 -7.90
C TRP A 133 4.39 25.05 -6.53
N ALA A 134 3.54 24.74 -5.54
CA ALA A 134 3.98 24.44 -4.19
C ALA A 134 4.77 23.12 -4.11
N GLU A 135 4.32 22.07 -4.81
CA GLU A 135 5.03 20.79 -4.93
C GLU A 135 6.40 20.96 -5.58
N ALA A 136 6.48 21.73 -6.68
CA ALA A 136 7.74 22.00 -7.36
C ALA A 136 8.70 22.80 -6.47
N ASP A 137 8.21 23.77 -5.70
CA ASP A 137 9.03 24.54 -4.76
C ASP A 137 9.65 23.64 -3.69
N ARG A 138 8.82 22.75 -3.11
CA ARG A 138 9.27 21.79 -2.11
C ARG A 138 10.25 20.74 -2.68
N MET A 139 10.03 20.28 -3.92
CA MET A 139 10.96 19.39 -4.61
C MET A 139 12.30 20.08 -4.92
N LYS A 140 12.26 21.38 -5.26
CA LYS A 140 13.44 22.14 -5.67
C LYS A 140 14.35 22.52 -4.51
N GLY A 141 13.79 22.87 -3.36
CA GLY A 141 14.58 23.37 -2.24
C GLY A 141 13.83 23.34 -0.93
N LEU A 142 14.13 22.33 -0.12
CA LEU A 142 13.61 22.20 1.23
C LEU A 142 14.33 23.15 2.21
N ASP A 143 13.62 23.72 3.18
CA ASP A 143 14.22 24.54 4.24
C ASP A 143 14.89 23.66 5.32
N ILE A 144 16.11 23.24 5.01
CA ILE A 144 16.92 22.37 5.86
C ILE A 144 17.72 23.22 6.86
N THR A 145 17.24 23.27 8.10
CA THR A 145 17.89 23.98 9.20
C THR A 145 18.08 23.07 10.41
N GLN A 146 19.11 23.36 11.23
CA GLN A 146 19.35 22.61 12.46
C GLN A 146 18.16 22.68 13.42
N GLU A 147 17.44 23.81 13.44
CA GLU A 147 16.22 23.97 14.23
C GLU A 147 15.12 23.00 13.76
N ASN A 148 14.86 22.97 12.45
CA ASN A 148 13.86 22.08 11.86
C ASN A 148 14.20 20.61 12.13
N LEU A 149 15.46 20.21 11.91
CA LEU A 149 15.94 18.85 12.17
C LEU A 149 15.76 18.46 13.65
N THR A 150 16.22 19.30 14.58
CA THR A 150 16.13 19.01 16.02
C THR A 150 14.67 18.87 16.47
N ASN A 151 13.79 19.71 15.94
CA ASN A 151 12.36 19.64 16.22
C ASN A 151 11.77 18.31 15.71
N GLN A 152 12.01 17.96 14.45
CA GLN A 152 11.43 16.75 13.84
C GLN A 152 12.01 15.45 14.41
N GLN A 153 13.29 15.41 14.78
CA GLN A 153 13.85 14.31 15.57
C GLN A 153 13.06 14.10 16.87
N GLY A 154 12.72 15.19 17.57
CA GLY A 154 11.90 15.14 18.78
C GLY A 154 10.48 14.61 18.53
N VAL A 155 9.83 15.07 17.46
CA VAL A 155 8.47 14.65 17.07
C VAL A 155 8.44 13.16 16.71
N VAL A 156 9.29 12.72 15.78
CA VAL A 156 9.33 11.31 15.32
C VAL A 156 9.68 10.38 16.48
N LYS A 157 10.62 10.74 17.35
CA LYS A 157 10.94 9.92 18.55
C LYS A 157 9.76 9.79 19.51
N ASN A 158 8.94 10.84 19.64
CA ASN A 158 7.72 10.77 20.45
C ASN A 158 6.63 9.95 19.77
N GLU A 159 6.53 10.03 18.44
CA GLU A 159 5.64 9.19 17.64
C GLU A 159 5.98 7.69 17.82
N VAL A 160 7.25 7.30 17.70
CA VAL A 160 7.71 5.92 17.98
C VAL A 160 7.30 5.47 19.38
N LYS A 161 7.45 6.35 20.39
CA LYS A 161 7.04 6.03 21.76
C LYS A 161 5.53 5.84 21.87
N VAL A 162 4.74 6.72 21.28
CA VAL A 162 3.28 6.73 21.40
C VAL A 162 2.64 5.61 20.59
N ASN A 163 3.12 5.36 19.37
CA ASN A 163 2.50 4.43 18.43
C ASN A 163 3.03 2.99 18.56
N VAL A 164 4.25 2.81 19.08
CA VAL A 164 4.89 1.50 19.18
C VAL A 164 5.22 1.15 20.63
N LEU A 165 6.08 1.92 21.29
CA LEU A 165 6.65 1.47 22.58
C LEU A 165 5.64 1.48 23.75
N ASN A 166 4.65 2.36 23.72
CA ASN A 166 3.65 2.53 24.77
C ASN A 166 2.26 1.99 24.38
N GLN A 167 2.17 1.16 23.34
CA GLN A 167 0.92 0.50 22.94
C GLN A 167 0.98 -1.00 23.24
N PRO A 168 -0.12 -1.61 23.74
CA PRO A 168 -0.26 -3.05 23.69
C PRO A 168 -0.21 -3.52 22.23
N TYR A 169 0.54 -4.58 21.96
CA TYR A 169 0.79 -5.11 20.61
C TYR A 169 1.47 -4.09 19.69
N GLY A 170 2.21 -3.12 20.24
CA GLY A 170 2.89 -2.10 19.46
C GLY A 170 3.83 -2.66 18.39
N GLY A 171 3.61 -2.26 17.14
CA GLY A 171 4.35 -2.74 15.96
C GLY A 171 3.96 -4.14 15.48
N PHE A 172 3.12 -4.86 16.22
CA PHE A 172 2.68 -6.19 15.84
C PHE A 172 1.48 -6.12 14.87
N PRO A 173 1.46 -6.92 13.78
CA PRO A 173 2.60 -7.67 13.23
C PRO A 173 3.41 -6.87 12.21
N TRP A 174 2.92 -5.72 11.73
CA TRP A 174 3.42 -5.10 10.50
C TRP A 174 4.89 -4.65 10.57
N LEU A 175 5.34 -4.18 11.75
CA LEU A 175 6.71 -3.73 11.97
C LEU A 175 7.61 -4.89 12.40
N ASP A 176 7.10 -5.76 13.27
CA ASP A 176 7.87 -6.88 13.82
C ASP A 176 8.11 -7.99 12.78
N MET A 177 7.07 -8.40 12.06
CA MET A 177 7.08 -9.61 11.24
C MET A 177 8.20 -9.60 10.17
N PRO A 178 8.42 -8.52 9.41
CA PRO A 178 9.53 -8.48 8.46
C PRO A 178 10.90 -8.71 9.12
N GLN A 179 11.11 -8.22 10.35
CA GLN A 179 12.38 -8.39 11.08
C GLN A 179 12.65 -9.85 11.44
N TYR A 180 11.61 -10.65 11.67
CA TYR A 180 11.71 -12.08 11.98
C TYR A 180 11.70 -12.98 10.73
N ALA A 181 10.90 -12.62 9.72
CA ALA A 181 10.68 -13.43 8.53
C ALA A 181 11.83 -13.29 7.52
N ASN A 182 12.41 -12.10 7.37
CA ASN A 182 13.47 -11.83 6.40
C ASN A 182 14.88 -12.07 6.93
N THR A 183 15.86 -12.10 6.03
CA THR A 183 17.29 -12.25 6.36
C THR A 183 18.13 -11.12 5.79
N ASN A 184 17.75 -10.53 4.66
CA ASN A 184 18.43 -9.37 4.11
C ASN A 184 18.11 -8.14 4.98
N TRP A 185 19.15 -7.40 5.38
CA TRP A 185 19.02 -6.21 6.21
C TRP A 185 18.03 -5.20 5.64
N TYR A 186 18.00 -5.01 4.32
CA TYR A 186 17.10 -4.06 3.66
C TYR A 186 15.62 -4.41 3.90
N ASN A 187 15.30 -5.68 4.19
CA ASN A 187 13.93 -6.15 4.40
C ASN A 187 13.63 -6.51 5.87
N SER A 188 14.63 -6.43 6.76
CA SER A 188 14.52 -6.95 8.13
C SER A 188 14.92 -5.96 9.22
N HIS A 189 15.30 -4.72 8.88
CA HIS A 189 15.60 -3.70 9.88
C HIS A 189 14.31 -3.07 10.43
N ASN A 190 14.45 -2.31 11.52
CA ASN A 190 13.35 -1.56 12.11
C ASN A 190 13.00 -0.37 11.19
N PHE A 191 12.02 -0.57 10.31
CA PHE A 191 11.56 0.44 9.34
C PHE A 191 11.04 1.73 9.98
N TYR A 192 10.62 1.69 11.25
CA TYR A 192 10.19 2.89 11.97
C TYR A 192 11.36 3.67 12.59
N GLY A 193 12.58 3.15 12.44
CA GLY A 193 13.83 3.76 12.88
C GLY A 193 14.20 3.42 14.31
N ASP A 194 15.50 3.21 14.52
CA ASP A 194 16.09 3.14 15.84
C ASP A 194 16.29 4.54 16.41
N LEU A 195 15.89 4.76 17.66
CA LEU A 195 15.99 6.09 18.30
C LEU A 195 17.43 6.66 18.30
N LYS A 196 18.44 5.78 18.29
CA LYS A 196 19.86 6.18 18.23
C LYS A 196 20.27 6.69 16.85
N ASP A 197 19.75 6.09 15.80
CA ASP A 197 20.03 6.47 14.42
C ASP A 197 19.35 7.81 14.10
N LEU A 198 18.10 7.97 14.59
CA LEU A 198 17.39 9.25 14.53
C LEU A 198 18.16 10.36 15.25
N ASP A 199 18.74 10.10 16.43
CA ASP A 199 19.56 11.07 17.18
C ASP A 199 20.90 11.39 16.50
N ALA A 200 21.45 10.45 15.73
CA ALA A 200 22.74 10.61 15.06
C ALA A 200 22.65 11.38 13.74
N ALA A 201 21.44 11.52 13.17
CA ALA A 201 21.22 12.30 11.97
C ALA A 201 21.66 13.77 12.16
N ASN A 202 22.47 14.26 11.23
CA ASN A 202 22.96 15.64 11.21
C ASN A 202 22.53 16.37 9.94
N LEU A 203 22.82 17.67 9.86
CA LEU A 203 22.39 18.51 8.74
C LEU A 203 22.95 18.06 7.38
N GLU A 204 24.21 17.62 7.33
CA GLU A 204 24.85 17.13 6.10
C GLU A 204 24.19 15.84 5.60
N ASP A 205 23.83 14.93 6.53
CA ASP A 205 23.08 13.72 6.17
C ASP A 205 21.74 14.07 5.50
N VAL A 206 21.06 15.09 6.02
CA VAL A 206 19.76 15.57 5.53
C VAL A 206 19.93 16.23 4.16
N GLU A 207 20.81 17.22 4.03
CA GLU A 207 21.08 17.88 2.74
C GLU A 207 21.41 16.87 1.65
N LYS A 208 22.32 15.94 1.95
CA LYS A 208 22.71 14.89 1.00
C LYS A 208 21.54 13.98 0.62
N PHE A 209 20.72 13.57 1.59
CA PHE A 209 19.59 12.68 1.32
C PHE A 209 18.51 13.36 0.47
N PHE A 210 18.23 14.63 0.74
CA PHE A 210 17.35 15.46 -0.08
C PHE A 210 17.88 15.53 -1.52
N ASP A 211 19.10 16.01 -1.69
CA ASP A 211 19.74 16.21 -3.00
C ASP A 211 19.84 14.90 -3.81
N THR A 212 19.97 13.77 -3.12
CA THR A 212 20.09 12.45 -3.78
C THR A 212 18.75 11.90 -4.22
N TYR A 213 17.74 11.90 -3.35
CA TYR A 213 16.53 11.09 -3.56
C TYR A 213 15.27 11.91 -3.90
N TYR A 214 15.23 13.20 -3.56
CA TYR A 214 14.09 14.09 -3.79
C TYR A 214 14.27 14.88 -5.09
N ALA A 215 14.41 14.15 -6.20
CA ALA A 215 14.69 14.71 -7.50
C ALA A 215 13.72 14.23 -8.59
N PRO A 216 13.53 14.99 -9.68
CA PRO A 216 12.64 14.66 -10.79
C PRO A 216 12.81 13.24 -11.34
N ASN A 217 14.03 12.84 -11.66
CA ASN A 217 14.35 11.52 -12.21
C ASN A 217 14.16 10.35 -11.22
N ASN A 218 13.87 10.63 -9.96
CA ASN A 218 13.53 9.64 -8.93
C ASN A 218 12.05 9.73 -8.48
N ALA A 219 11.21 10.47 -9.21
CA ALA A 219 9.85 10.77 -8.79
C ALA A 219 8.80 10.48 -9.88
N ALA A 220 7.56 10.28 -9.42
CA ALA A 220 6.36 10.25 -10.24
C ALA A 220 5.33 11.26 -9.71
N LEU A 221 4.85 12.13 -10.60
CA LEU A 221 3.79 13.09 -10.35
C LEU A 221 2.50 12.58 -11.00
N SER A 222 1.51 12.23 -10.17
CA SER A 222 0.19 11.79 -10.61
C SER A 222 -0.86 12.86 -10.33
N ILE A 223 -1.57 13.29 -11.36
CA ILE A 223 -2.67 14.25 -11.28
C ILE A 223 -3.97 13.56 -11.70
N VAL A 224 -4.95 13.52 -10.79
CA VAL A 224 -6.23 12.82 -10.99
C VAL A 224 -7.39 13.76 -10.66
N GLY A 225 -8.38 13.89 -11.54
CA GLY A 225 -9.59 14.66 -11.27
C GLY A 225 -9.94 15.68 -12.36
N ASP A 226 -10.61 16.75 -11.97
CA ASP A 226 -11.11 17.78 -12.88
C ASP A 226 -10.03 18.82 -13.19
N PHE A 227 -9.56 18.84 -14.43
CA PHE A 227 -8.60 19.82 -14.96
C PHE A 227 -8.62 19.83 -16.49
N GLU A 228 -8.07 20.88 -17.11
CA GLU A 228 -7.82 20.91 -18.55
C GLU A 228 -6.40 20.43 -18.87
N MET A 229 -6.29 19.50 -19.82
CA MET A 229 -5.06 18.77 -20.11
C MET A 229 -3.90 19.69 -20.52
N ASP A 230 -4.16 20.62 -21.45
CA ASP A 230 -3.12 21.50 -21.99
C ASP A 230 -2.61 22.51 -20.94
N GLU A 231 -3.50 22.99 -20.05
CA GLU A 231 -3.12 23.89 -18.96
C GLU A 231 -2.26 23.16 -17.92
N ALA A 232 -2.67 21.95 -17.52
CA ALA A 232 -1.91 21.13 -16.58
C ALA A 232 -0.49 20.83 -17.12
N LYS A 233 -0.37 20.39 -18.37
CA LYS A 233 0.93 20.13 -19.02
C LYS A 233 1.82 21.38 -19.03
N LYS A 234 1.26 22.54 -19.36
CA LYS A 234 1.98 23.82 -19.35
C LYS A 234 2.51 24.17 -17.95
N TRP A 235 1.69 24.04 -16.91
CA TRP A 235 2.12 24.32 -15.53
C TRP A 235 3.18 23.33 -15.05
N ILE A 236 3.04 22.05 -15.39
CA ILE A 236 4.02 21.03 -15.04
C ILE A 236 5.38 21.36 -15.66
N GLU A 237 5.42 21.68 -16.96
CA GLU A 237 6.65 22.11 -17.63
C GLU A 237 7.23 23.37 -16.97
N GLN A 238 6.38 24.37 -16.72
CA GLN A 238 6.79 25.65 -16.13
C GLN A 238 7.42 25.50 -14.74
N TYR A 239 6.88 24.63 -13.88
CA TYR A 239 7.31 24.53 -12.49
C TYR A 239 8.35 23.43 -12.25
N PHE A 240 8.23 22.30 -12.94
CA PHE A 240 9.11 21.14 -12.73
C PHE A 240 10.23 21.02 -13.76
N GLY A 241 10.06 21.55 -14.98
CA GLY A 241 10.98 21.30 -16.10
C GLY A 241 12.43 21.75 -15.85
N GLU A 242 12.61 22.84 -15.11
CA GLU A 242 13.93 23.42 -14.79
C GLU A 242 14.54 22.87 -13.48
N ILE A 243 13.87 21.93 -12.80
CA ILE A 243 14.44 21.26 -11.62
C ILE A 243 15.48 20.25 -12.13
N ALA A 244 16.71 20.33 -11.60
CA ALA A 244 17.79 19.44 -11.99
C ALA A 244 17.53 18.00 -11.53
N SER A 245 17.89 17.03 -12.36
CA SER A 245 17.99 15.63 -11.95
C SER A 245 19.13 15.40 -10.95
N SER A 246 19.03 14.37 -10.12
CA SER A 246 20.11 13.93 -9.22
C SER A 246 20.84 12.69 -9.75
N ASP A 247 22.03 12.43 -9.20
CA ASP A 247 22.73 11.15 -9.37
C ASP A 247 22.19 10.13 -8.35
N VAL A 248 21.14 9.42 -8.72
CA VAL A 248 20.46 8.44 -7.85
C VAL A 248 21.29 7.16 -7.79
N PRO A 249 21.70 6.69 -6.59
CA PRO A 249 22.41 5.43 -6.44
C PRO A 249 21.60 4.24 -7.00
N PRO A 250 22.27 3.21 -7.54
CA PRO A 250 21.58 2.00 -7.94
C PRO A 250 20.91 1.34 -6.73
N ILE A 251 19.70 0.79 -6.95
CA ILE A 251 18.98 0.03 -5.93
C ILE A 251 19.85 -1.16 -5.50
N PRO A 252 20.11 -1.34 -4.19
CA PRO A 252 20.91 -2.46 -3.71
C PRO A 252 20.20 -3.80 -3.93
N ASP A 253 20.93 -4.91 -3.80
CA ASP A 253 20.31 -6.23 -3.81
C ASP A 253 19.42 -6.42 -2.57
N ILE A 254 18.12 -6.36 -2.80
CA ILE A 254 17.07 -6.56 -1.81
C ILE A 254 16.48 -7.97 -1.85
N SER A 255 17.09 -8.91 -2.57
CA SER A 255 16.55 -10.27 -2.67
C SER A 255 16.56 -11.01 -1.32
N GLU A 256 15.59 -11.92 -1.16
CA GLU A 256 15.51 -12.84 -0.03
C GLU A 256 15.71 -14.28 -0.52
N PRO A 257 16.46 -15.11 0.23
CA PRO A 257 16.54 -16.52 -0.06
C PRO A 257 15.18 -17.20 0.18
N LYS A 258 14.89 -18.24 -0.61
CA LYS A 258 13.72 -19.11 -0.37
C LYS A 258 13.78 -19.66 1.06
N GLN A 259 12.71 -19.48 1.82
CA GLN A 259 12.61 -20.05 3.16
C GLN A 259 12.38 -21.56 3.05
N THR A 260 13.26 -22.34 3.70
CA THR A 260 13.25 -23.82 3.66
C THR A 260 12.95 -24.46 5.01
N LYS A 261 12.72 -23.67 6.06
CA LYS A 261 12.39 -24.12 7.41
C LYS A 261 11.35 -23.19 8.01
N GLU A 262 10.43 -23.78 8.76
CA GLU A 262 9.51 -23.02 9.59
C GLU A 262 10.30 -22.19 10.61
N LYS A 263 9.85 -20.95 10.83
CA LYS A 263 10.37 -20.08 11.87
C LYS A 263 9.28 -19.84 12.91
N ASP A 264 9.63 -19.94 14.18
CA ASP A 264 8.69 -19.76 15.28
C ASP A 264 9.33 -18.89 16.37
N PHE A 265 8.72 -17.74 16.64
CA PHE A 265 9.23 -16.72 17.56
C PHE A 265 8.18 -16.30 18.58
N VAL A 266 8.65 -15.89 19.75
CA VAL A 266 7.82 -15.30 20.81
C VAL A 266 8.38 -13.93 21.17
N LYS A 267 7.52 -12.92 21.14
CA LYS A 267 7.78 -11.56 21.66
C LYS A 267 7.00 -11.40 22.95
N ASN A 268 7.66 -10.97 24.02
CA ASN A 268 6.96 -10.63 25.25
C ASN A 268 6.48 -9.17 25.19
N ASP A 269 5.25 -8.93 25.65
CA ASP A 269 4.66 -7.60 25.75
C ASP A 269 3.98 -7.45 27.11
N SER A 270 4.48 -6.52 27.93
CA SER A 270 3.93 -6.26 29.27
C SER A 270 2.69 -5.37 29.30
N LEU A 271 2.35 -4.75 28.17
CA LEU A 271 1.14 -3.94 28.00
C LEU A 271 -0.01 -4.77 27.42
N ALA A 272 0.30 -5.84 26.69
CA ALA A 272 -0.68 -6.77 26.15
C ALA A 272 -1.48 -7.49 27.25
N ASN A 273 -2.80 -7.64 27.03
CA ASN A 273 -3.74 -8.26 27.95
C ASN A 273 -4.22 -9.67 27.51
N LYS A 274 -3.95 -10.05 26.27
CA LYS A 274 -4.21 -11.35 25.68
C LYS A 274 -3.00 -11.78 24.86
N PRO A 275 -2.81 -13.06 24.58
CA PRO A 275 -1.87 -13.48 23.58
C PRO A 275 -2.35 -13.10 22.18
N ALA A 276 -1.39 -12.87 21.29
CA ALA A 276 -1.66 -12.66 19.87
C ALA A 276 -0.78 -13.57 19.02
N LEU A 277 -1.26 -13.94 17.84
CA LEU A 277 -0.51 -14.74 16.89
C LEU A 277 -0.61 -14.09 15.51
N ALA A 278 0.53 -14.02 14.84
CA ALA A 278 0.62 -13.67 13.44
C ALA A 278 1.36 -14.78 12.69
N MET A 279 0.92 -15.04 11.47
CA MET A 279 1.50 -16.02 10.58
C MET A 279 1.73 -15.37 9.23
N ALA A 280 2.97 -15.49 8.72
CA ALA A 280 3.38 -14.90 7.46
C ALA A 280 3.97 -15.95 6.51
N TYR A 281 3.71 -15.76 5.23
CA TYR A 281 4.27 -16.52 4.12
C TYR A 281 4.94 -15.57 3.13
N ASN A 282 6.16 -15.91 2.70
CA ASN A 282 6.86 -15.12 1.69
C ASN A 282 6.10 -15.16 0.37
N MET A 283 5.91 -13.99 -0.25
CA MET A 283 5.21 -13.85 -1.52
C MET A 283 6.06 -14.33 -2.70
N PRO A 284 5.41 -14.78 -3.80
CA PRO A 284 6.05 -14.95 -5.11
C PRO A 284 6.62 -13.64 -5.65
N GLU A 285 7.41 -13.75 -6.73
CA GLU A 285 7.85 -12.58 -7.50
C GLU A 285 6.65 -11.75 -7.96
N ARG A 286 6.75 -10.41 -7.83
CA ARG A 286 5.67 -9.48 -8.22
C ARG A 286 5.25 -9.76 -9.66
N ASN A 287 3.94 -9.70 -9.91
CA ASN A 287 3.35 -9.84 -11.25
C ASN A 287 3.42 -11.23 -11.89
N SER A 288 3.92 -12.25 -11.19
CA SER A 288 3.79 -13.65 -11.63
C SER A 288 2.35 -14.17 -11.51
N SER A 289 2.02 -15.28 -12.18
CA SER A 289 0.71 -15.92 -12.03
C SER A 289 0.44 -16.33 -10.58
N GLU A 290 1.46 -16.85 -9.89
CA GLU A 290 1.39 -17.24 -8.47
C GLU A 290 1.15 -16.02 -7.57
N TYR A 291 1.67 -14.85 -7.94
CA TYR A 291 1.44 -13.61 -7.19
C TYR A 291 -0.04 -13.17 -7.22
N TYR A 292 -0.67 -13.23 -8.40
CA TYR A 292 -2.11 -12.99 -8.52
C TYR A 292 -2.93 -14.10 -7.85
N ALA A 293 -2.47 -15.35 -7.89
CA ALA A 293 -3.07 -16.44 -7.13
C ALA A 293 -3.01 -16.19 -5.61
N MET A 294 -1.91 -15.64 -5.08
CA MET A 294 -1.83 -15.23 -3.67
C MET A 294 -2.83 -14.12 -3.33
N GLY A 295 -3.10 -13.19 -4.25
CA GLY A 295 -4.17 -12.20 -4.07
C GLY A 295 -5.56 -12.83 -3.97
N LEU A 296 -5.86 -13.90 -4.73
CA LEU A 296 -7.11 -14.65 -4.57
C LEU A 296 -7.11 -15.53 -3.30
N LEU A 297 -5.96 -16.06 -2.89
CA LEU A 297 -5.84 -16.79 -1.62
C LEU A 297 -6.10 -15.90 -0.42
N ASP A 298 -5.65 -14.65 -0.45
CA ASP A 298 -5.99 -13.65 0.57
C ASP A 298 -7.52 -13.48 0.70
N GLN A 299 -8.23 -13.41 -0.43
CA GLN A 299 -9.71 -13.37 -0.41
C GLN A 299 -10.34 -14.63 0.15
N ILE A 300 -9.78 -15.80 -0.11
CA ILE A 300 -10.32 -17.09 0.36
C ILE A 300 -10.06 -17.28 1.85
N LEU A 301 -8.86 -16.91 2.32
CA LEU A 301 -8.38 -17.24 3.65
C LEU A 301 -8.68 -16.17 4.70
N ILE A 302 -8.58 -14.89 4.32
CA ILE A 302 -8.46 -13.78 5.28
C ILE A 302 -9.64 -12.81 5.17
N GLN A 303 -9.98 -12.36 3.95
CA GLN A 303 -10.87 -11.21 3.79
C GLN A 303 -12.36 -11.54 3.99
N GLY A 304 -13.05 -10.83 4.87
CA GLY A 304 -14.51 -10.87 5.03
C GLY A 304 -15.07 -12.10 5.77
N ASP A 305 -16.35 -12.03 6.15
CA ASP A 305 -16.98 -12.98 7.07
C ASP A 305 -17.02 -14.43 6.55
N ASN A 306 -16.98 -14.62 5.23
CA ASN A 306 -16.99 -15.94 4.62
C ASN A 306 -15.61 -16.59 4.46
N ALA A 307 -14.54 -15.89 4.85
CA ALA A 307 -13.17 -16.37 4.78
C ALA A 307 -12.96 -17.62 5.64
N LEU A 308 -12.09 -18.52 5.18
CA LEU A 308 -11.91 -19.82 5.84
C LEU A 308 -11.34 -19.70 7.26
N LEU A 309 -10.42 -18.76 7.51
CA LEU A 309 -9.87 -18.55 8.85
C LEU A 309 -10.89 -17.90 9.78
N GLN A 310 -11.68 -16.96 9.29
CA GLN A 310 -12.77 -16.34 10.05
C GLN A 310 -13.79 -17.41 10.51
N LYS A 311 -14.30 -18.21 9.58
CA LYS A 311 -15.24 -19.30 9.90
C LYS A 311 -14.69 -20.27 10.93
N LYS A 312 -13.43 -20.70 10.77
CA LYS A 312 -12.82 -21.68 11.66
C LYS A 312 -12.52 -21.11 13.05
N LEU A 313 -11.82 -19.98 13.11
CA LEU A 313 -11.27 -19.45 14.36
C LEU A 313 -12.29 -18.63 15.15
N VAL A 314 -13.24 -17.99 14.48
CA VAL A 314 -14.27 -17.15 15.10
C VAL A 314 -15.57 -17.94 15.24
N ASP A 315 -16.18 -18.36 14.12
CA ASP A 315 -17.54 -18.89 14.14
C ASP A 315 -17.66 -20.30 14.73
N GLU A 316 -16.72 -21.20 14.38
CA GLU A 316 -16.74 -22.59 14.83
C GLU A 316 -16.12 -22.80 16.22
N LEU A 317 -14.94 -22.21 16.45
CA LEU A 317 -14.13 -22.47 17.66
C LEU A 317 -14.21 -21.38 18.72
N GLY A 318 -14.55 -20.15 18.34
CA GLY A 318 -14.60 -19.02 19.26
C GLY A 318 -13.26 -18.68 19.91
N TYR A 319 -12.13 -18.94 19.25
CA TYR A 319 -10.79 -18.66 19.79
C TYR A 319 -10.41 -17.18 19.72
N THR A 320 -11.01 -16.45 18.78
CA THR A 320 -10.77 -15.03 18.55
C THR A 320 -12.06 -14.34 18.12
N SER A 321 -12.10 -13.01 18.22
CA SER A 321 -13.21 -12.18 17.75
C SER A 321 -13.11 -11.81 16.28
N ASN A 322 -11.91 -11.78 15.70
CA ASN A 322 -11.70 -11.49 14.29
C ASN A 322 -10.37 -12.07 13.80
N VAL A 323 -10.24 -12.22 12.49
CA VAL A 323 -8.97 -12.46 11.82
C VAL A 323 -8.70 -11.27 10.91
N SER A 324 -7.52 -10.66 11.04
CA SER A 324 -7.11 -9.51 10.23
C SER A 324 -5.88 -9.83 9.40
N GLY A 325 -5.72 -9.17 8.25
CA GLY A 325 -4.45 -9.16 7.54
C GLY A 325 -4.57 -8.98 6.03
N GLY A 326 -3.56 -9.49 5.33
CA GLY A 326 -3.46 -9.46 3.89
C GLY A 326 -2.03 -9.29 3.40
N ILE A 327 -1.90 -8.68 2.22
CA ILE A 327 -0.63 -8.43 1.54
C ILE A 327 -0.29 -6.96 1.67
N ASN A 328 0.90 -6.65 2.18
CA ASN A 328 1.39 -5.28 2.41
C ASN A 328 0.50 -4.44 3.36
N TYR A 329 0.74 -4.54 4.67
CA TYR A 329 -0.07 -3.85 5.70
C TYR A 329 -0.06 -2.33 5.63
N LEU A 330 0.98 -1.73 5.04
CA LEU A 330 1.08 -0.29 4.91
C LEU A 330 0.47 0.23 3.60
N GLY A 331 -0.01 -0.65 2.73
CA GLY A 331 -0.55 -0.24 1.44
C GLY A 331 -1.50 -1.28 0.88
N ASN A 332 -1.24 -1.66 -0.36
CA ASN A 332 -1.97 -2.71 -1.06
C ASN A 332 -0.97 -3.63 -1.77
N MET A 333 -1.46 -4.71 -2.37
CA MET A 333 -0.55 -5.65 -3.02
C MET A 333 0.24 -4.99 -4.16
N PHE A 334 -0.28 -3.99 -4.85
CA PHE A 334 0.33 -3.43 -6.05
C PHE A 334 1.36 -2.32 -5.80
N ASN A 335 1.34 -1.64 -4.66
CA ASN A 335 2.18 -0.48 -4.38
C ASN A 335 3.46 -0.81 -3.58
N TYR A 336 4.23 -1.79 -4.03
CA TYR A 336 5.58 -2.07 -3.49
C TYR A 336 6.51 -2.70 -4.53
N ASN A 337 7.82 -2.61 -4.30
CA ASN A 337 8.86 -3.05 -5.23
C ASN A 337 10.00 -3.86 -4.57
N GLY A 338 9.64 -4.80 -3.71
CA GLY A 338 10.58 -5.72 -3.08
C GLY A 338 9.90 -6.94 -2.46
N PRO A 339 10.65 -7.79 -1.73
CA PRO A 339 10.07 -8.92 -1.01
C PRO A 339 8.98 -8.49 -0.03
N MET A 340 7.93 -9.31 0.04
CA MET A 340 6.73 -9.05 0.83
C MET A 340 6.16 -10.35 1.40
N HIS A 341 5.25 -10.20 2.36
CA HIS A 341 4.53 -11.31 2.96
C HIS A 341 3.02 -11.17 2.75
N MET A 342 2.35 -12.30 2.55
CA MET A 342 0.95 -12.42 2.93
C MET A 342 0.92 -12.84 4.40
N MET A 343 0.25 -12.07 5.24
CA MET A 343 0.21 -12.37 6.68
C MET A 343 -1.17 -12.11 7.27
N PHE A 344 -1.57 -12.96 8.21
CA PHE A 344 -2.77 -12.77 9.02
C PHE A 344 -2.42 -12.80 10.51
N ASN A 345 -3.21 -12.10 11.31
CA ASN A 345 -3.01 -11.98 12.74
C ASN A 345 -4.34 -11.84 13.48
N PHE A 346 -4.29 -12.15 14.77
CA PHE A 346 -5.39 -11.99 15.71
C PHE A 346 -4.91 -12.13 17.15
N THR A 347 -5.66 -11.58 18.10
CA THR A 347 -5.55 -11.95 19.52
C THR A 347 -6.40 -13.18 19.80
N TYR A 348 -6.03 -14.02 20.77
CA TYR A 348 -6.85 -15.17 21.17
C TYR A 348 -7.03 -15.24 22.68
N ASP A 349 -8.03 -15.99 23.13
CA ASP A 349 -8.36 -16.11 24.55
C ASP A 349 -7.26 -16.81 25.36
N ASN A 350 -7.08 -16.38 26.62
CA ASN A 350 -5.98 -16.86 27.49
C ASN A 350 -6.10 -18.36 27.82
N GLU A 351 -7.30 -18.92 27.72
CA GLU A 351 -7.60 -20.33 27.92
C GLU A 351 -7.24 -21.19 26.69
N THR A 352 -7.05 -20.57 25.52
CA THR A 352 -6.68 -21.25 24.28
C THR A 352 -5.16 -21.30 24.16
N SER A 353 -4.60 -22.50 23.93
CA SER A 353 -3.16 -22.64 23.71
C SER A 353 -2.76 -22.28 22.29
N LYS A 354 -1.51 -21.83 22.11
CA LYS A 354 -0.92 -21.57 20.78
C LYS A 354 -1.03 -22.80 19.88
N GLU A 355 -0.79 -24.00 20.42
CA GLU A 355 -0.82 -25.27 19.70
C GLU A 355 -2.22 -25.57 19.17
N GLN A 356 -3.27 -25.27 19.94
CA GLN A 356 -4.66 -25.41 19.48
C GLN A 356 -4.96 -24.48 18.30
N VAL A 357 -4.53 -23.21 18.41
CA VAL A 357 -4.68 -22.22 17.34
C VAL A 357 -3.94 -22.65 16.08
N VAL A 358 -2.66 -23.03 16.19
CA VAL A 358 -1.84 -23.47 15.06
C VAL A 358 -2.40 -24.74 14.43
N THR A 359 -2.92 -25.68 15.22
CA THR A 359 -3.57 -26.89 14.71
C THR A 359 -4.83 -26.54 13.91
N ALA A 360 -5.68 -25.63 14.42
CA ALA A 360 -6.88 -25.19 13.72
C ALA A 360 -6.55 -24.48 12.39
N ILE A 361 -5.48 -23.69 12.34
CA ILE A 361 -4.99 -23.09 11.09
C ILE A 361 -4.47 -24.17 10.13
N ASP A 362 -3.67 -25.12 10.62
CA ASP A 362 -3.16 -26.23 9.81
C ASP A 362 -4.30 -27.05 9.20
N GLU A 363 -5.41 -27.27 9.91
CA GLU A 363 -6.61 -27.92 9.38
C GLU A 363 -7.24 -27.14 8.21
N VAL A 364 -7.30 -25.81 8.30
CA VAL A 364 -7.82 -24.96 7.22
C VAL A 364 -6.92 -25.03 5.99
N LEU A 365 -5.60 -24.94 6.19
CA LEU A 365 -4.63 -25.00 5.10
C LEU A 365 -4.56 -26.39 4.46
N ALA A 366 -4.74 -27.46 5.24
CA ALA A 366 -4.81 -28.81 4.72
C ALA A 366 -6.01 -29.00 3.77
N LYS A 367 -7.17 -28.42 4.09
CA LYS A 367 -8.35 -28.45 3.19
C LYS A 367 -8.11 -27.76 1.85
N LEU A 368 -7.23 -26.75 1.79
CA LEU A 368 -6.85 -26.15 0.51
C LEU A 368 -6.01 -27.11 -0.34
N ASN A 369 -5.19 -27.96 0.28
CA ASN A 369 -4.43 -29.00 -0.43
C ASN A 369 -5.33 -30.13 -0.96
N ASP A 370 -6.49 -30.35 -0.37
CA ASP A 370 -7.50 -31.29 -0.89
C ASP A 370 -8.14 -30.78 -2.21
N GLY A 371 -7.85 -29.52 -2.58
CA GLY A 371 -8.09 -28.93 -3.89
C GLY A 371 -8.98 -27.70 -3.85
N ILE A 372 -8.61 -26.66 -4.60
CA ILE A 372 -9.42 -25.45 -4.75
C ILE A 372 -10.41 -25.63 -5.92
N THR A 373 -11.69 -25.38 -5.65
CA THR A 373 -12.76 -25.50 -6.66
C THR A 373 -12.88 -24.24 -7.50
N GLN A 374 -13.47 -24.37 -8.70
CA GLN A 374 -13.77 -23.20 -9.53
C GLN A 374 -14.73 -22.24 -8.82
N GLU A 375 -15.72 -22.75 -8.08
CA GLU A 375 -16.65 -21.92 -7.31
C GLU A 375 -15.93 -21.06 -6.25
N MET A 376 -14.90 -21.60 -5.59
CA MET A 376 -14.08 -20.81 -4.66
C MET A 376 -13.34 -19.69 -5.38
N LEU A 377 -12.78 -19.96 -6.56
CA LEU A 377 -12.10 -18.95 -7.37
C LEU A 377 -13.04 -17.87 -7.88
N ASP A 378 -14.22 -18.25 -8.37
CA ASP A 378 -15.21 -17.31 -8.89
C ASP A 378 -15.67 -16.35 -7.78
N ASN A 379 -15.93 -16.89 -6.57
CA ASN A 379 -16.27 -16.08 -5.40
C ASN A 379 -15.11 -15.16 -4.97
N ALA A 380 -13.88 -15.67 -4.98
CA ALA A 380 -12.68 -14.88 -4.65
C ALA A 380 -12.49 -13.74 -5.67
N LEU A 381 -12.72 -13.99 -6.95
CA LEU A 381 -12.60 -13.01 -8.02
C LEU A 381 -13.61 -11.87 -7.85
N VAL A 382 -14.85 -12.18 -7.48
CA VAL A 382 -15.89 -11.17 -7.18
C VAL A 382 -15.45 -10.27 -6.02
N LYS A 383 -14.96 -10.86 -4.93
CA LYS A 383 -14.47 -10.11 -3.76
C LYS A 383 -13.26 -9.25 -4.10
N MET A 384 -12.28 -9.81 -4.79
CA MET A 384 -11.10 -9.09 -5.28
C MET A 384 -11.51 -7.89 -6.13
N ARG A 385 -12.45 -8.08 -7.08
CA ARG A 385 -12.89 -6.98 -7.96
C ARG A 385 -13.57 -5.86 -7.17
N SER A 386 -14.41 -6.20 -6.20
CA SER A 386 -15.02 -5.21 -5.29
C SER A 386 -13.94 -4.43 -4.56
N GLN A 387 -12.98 -5.13 -3.93
CA GLN A 387 -11.90 -4.51 -3.19
C GLN A 387 -11.01 -3.64 -4.08
N LEU A 388 -10.74 -4.05 -5.33
CA LEU A 388 -9.98 -3.25 -6.28
C LEU A 388 -10.69 -1.92 -6.57
N TYR A 389 -12.00 -1.94 -6.85
CA TYR A 389 -12.75 -0.70 -7.11
C TYR A 389 -12.89 0.17 -5.86
N ASP A 390 -13.07 -0.43 -4.69
CA ASP A 390 -13.07 0.29 -3.41
C ASP A 390 -11.71 0.98 -3.17
N ASN A 391 -10.60 0.27 -3.45
CA ASN A 391 -9.26 0.84 -3.37
C ASN A 391 -9.09 2.02 -4.33
N LEU A 392 -9.51 1.88 -5.59
CA LEU A 392 -9.42 2.95 -6.60
C LEU A 392 -10.24 4.19 -6.23
N GLY A 393 -11.43 4.00 -5.64
CA GLY A 393 -12.31 5.06 -5.19
C GLY A 393 -11.97 5.63 -3.81
N SER A 394 -11.08 4.99 -3.06
CA SER A 394 -10.75 5.35 -1.68
C SER A 394 -10.24 6.79 -1.57
N THR A 395 -10.56 7.44 -0.45
CA THR A 395 -10.11 8.80 -0.10
C THR A 395 -10.26 9.78 -1.27
N PHE A 396 -11.49 9.91 -1.77
CA PHE A 396 -11.85 10.80 -2.89
C PHE A 396 -11.11 10.50 -4.22
N GLY A 397 -10.66 9.27 -4.43
CA GLY A 397 -9.95 8.84 -5.65
C GLY A 397 -8.42 8.81 -5.52
N LEU A 398 -7.87 9.05 -4.32
CA LEU A 398 -6.42 8.98 -4.08
C LEU A 398 -5.85 7.60 -4.41
N GLY A 399 -6.60 6.52 -4.17
CA GLY A 399 -6.12 5.18 -4.52
C GLY A 399 -5.88 4.98 -6.02
N ARG A 400 -6.61 5.71 -6.88
CA ARG A 400 -6.29 5.75 -8.32
C ARG A 400 -4.95 6.44 -8.57
N ALA A 401 -4.70 7.59 -7.94
CA ALA A 401 -3.43 8.30 -8.04
C ALA A 401 -2.26 7.45 -7.50
N ASP A 402 -2.47 6.74 -6.40
CA ASP A 402 -1.49 5.82 -5.78
C ASP A 402 -1.05 4.71 -6.74
N LEU A 403 -2.00 4.00 -7.37
CA LEU A 403 -1.66 2.93 -8.30
C LEU A 403 -1.00 3.45 -9.57
N LEU A 404 -1.50 4.56 -10.14
CA LEU A 404 -0.90 5.20 -11.31
C LEU A 404 0.56 5.60 -11.03
N ALA A 405 0.81 6.28 -9.90
CA ALA A 405 2.14 6.68 -9.49
C ALA A 405 3.03 5.46 -9.23
N SER A 406 2.54 4.45 -8.51
CA SER A 406 3.30 3.23 -8.19
C SER A 406 3.71 2.46 -9.44
N PHE A 407 2.80 2.27 -10.41
CA PHE A 407 3.12 1.57 -11.65
C PHE A 407 4.04 2.38 -12.56
N ALA A 408 3.90 3.70 -12.61
CA ALA A 408 4.89 4.53 -13.30
C ALA A 408 6.26 4.43 -12.62
N LEU A 409 6.31 4.49 -11.30
CA LEU A 409 7.55 4.48 -10.52
C LEU A 409 8.30 3.16 -10.68
N PHE A 410 7.61 2.03 -10.51
CA PHE A 410 8.22 0.70 -10.44
C PHE A 410 8.24 -0.07 -11.75
N ASP A 411 7.25 0.13 -12.62
CA ASP A 411 7.07 -0.64 -13.86
C ASP A 411 7.22 0.23 -15.13
N ASP A 412 7.34 1.55 -15.00
CA ASP A 412 7.31 2.51 -16.11
C ASP A 412 6.04 2.39 -16.98
N ASN A 413 4.94 1.92 -16.38
CA ASN A 413 3.72 1.55 -17.09
C ASN A 413 2.44 1.81 -16.25
N PRO A 414 1.99 3.06 -16.12
CA PRO A 414 0.76 3.38 -15.38
C PRO A 414 -0.52 2.80 -16.01
N GLU A 415 -0.53 2.51 -17.31
CA GLU A 415 -1.71 1.92 -18.00
C GLU A 415 -2.08 0.53 -17.47
N ARG A 416 -1.13 -0.16 -16.82
CA ARG A 416 -1.31 -1.46 -16.16
C ARG A 416 -2.51 -1.50 -15.20
N ILE A 417 -2.91 -0.36 -14.64
CA ILE A 417 -4.10 -0.27 -13.77
C ILE A 417 -5.35 -0.88 -14.41
N ASN A 418 -5.45 -0.85 -15.75
CA ASN A 418 -6.57 -1.38 -16.52
C ASN A 418 -6.47 -2.90 -16.78
N ASP A 419 -5.29 -3.50 -16.59
CA ASP A 419 -5.06 -4.93 -16.84
C ASP A 419 -5.28 -5.80 -15.60
N LEU A 420 -5.35 -5.20 -14.40
CA LEU A 420 -5.34 -5.93 -13.13
C LEU A 420 -6.42 -7.01 -13.05
N GLU A 421 -7.67 -6.68 -13.40
CA GLU A 421 -8.76 -7.65 -13.39
C GLU A 421 -8.54 -8.80 -14.39
N ALA A 422 -7.95 -8.51 -15.55
CA ALA A 422 -7.65 -9.51 -16.56
C ALA A 422 -6.55 -10.47 -16.07
N GLU A 423 -5.57 -10.00 -15.30
CA GLU A 423 -4.55 -10.85 -14.69
C GLU A 423 -5.14 -11.84 -13.69
N PHE A 424 -6.07 -11.41 -12.82
CA PHE A 424 -6.75 -12.33 -11.91
C PHE A 424 -7.63 -13.36 -12.62
N LYS A 425 -8.28 -12.98 -13.73
CA LYS A 425 -9.09 -13.91 -14.54
C LYS A 425 -8.28 -15.03 -15.19
N LYS A 426 -6.96 -14.87 -15.35
CA LYS A 426 -6.08 -15.92 -15.89
C LYS A 426 -5.80 -17.04 -14.87
N ILE A 427 -6.12 -16.84 -13.59
CA ILE A 427 -5.79 -17.81 -12.54
C ILE A 427 -6.75 -19.00 -12.58
N THR A 428 -6.17 -20.19 -12.77
CA THR A 428 -6.89 -21.46 -12.83
C THR A 428 -6.73 -22.24 -11.51
N PRO A 429 -7.58 -23.26 -11.26
CA PRO A 429 -7.37 -24.19 -10.15
C PRO A 429 -5.99 -24.84 -10.12
N GLU A 430 -5.39 -25.10 -11.29
CA GLU A 430 -4.04 -25.67 -11.38
C GLU A 430 -2.96 -24.71 -10.87
N VAL A 431 -2.97 -23.45 -11.34
CA VAL A 431 -2.05 -22.40 -10.86
C VAL A 431 -2.23 -22.22 -9.36
N MET A 432 -3.47 -22.24 -8.90
CA MET A 432 -3.82 -22.08 -7.51
C MET A 432 -3.28 -23.22 -6.64
N ASN A 433 -3.50 -24.48 -7.01
CA ASN A 433 -2.99 -25.64 -6.27
C ASN A 433 -1.46 -25.62 -6.22
N LYS A 434 -0.79 -25.32 -7.34
CA LYS A 434 0.68 -25.13 -7.38
C LYS A 434 1.13 -24.03 -6.42
N THR A 435 0.37 -22.93 -6.35
CA THR A 435 0.68 -21.80 -5.45
C THR A 435 0.54 -22.21 -3.98
N VAL A 436 -0.48 -22.98 -3.62
CA VAL A 436 -0.66 -23.49 -2.26
C VAL A 436 0.48 -24.44 -1.88
N GLU A 437 0.81 -25.41 -2.73
CA GLU A 437 1.88 -26.39 -2.50
C GLU A 437 3.26 -25.73 -2.34
N GLU A 438 3.53 -24.71 -3.16
CA GLU A 438 4.78 -23.96 -3.08
C GLU A 438 4.73 -22.98 -1.89
N TYR A 439 3.78 -22.05 -1.81
CA TYR A 439 3.91 -20.90 -0.91
C TYR A 439 3.24 -21.08 0.46
N LEU A 440 2.17 -21.89 0.59
CA LEU A 440 1.46 -22.11 1.87
C LEU A 440 1.94 -23.36 2.62
N ARG A 441 3.20 -23.76 2.42
CA ARG A 441 3.85 -24.85 3.13
C ARG A 441 4.45 -24.39 4.46
N LYS A 442 4.55 -25.29 5.44
CA LYS A 442 5.19 -25.00 6.75
C LYS A 442 6.63 -24.49 6.62
N THR A 443 7.39 -24.96 5.64
CA THR A 443 8.78 -24.52 5.44
C THR A 443 8.91 -23.10 4.90
N ASN A 444 7.82 -22.48 4.42
CA ASN A 444 7.75 -21.07 4.02
C ASN A 444 7.04 -20.19 5.08
N ARG A 445 6.75 -20.75 6.25
CA ARG A 445 5.96 -20.10 7.30
C ARG A 445 6.84 -19.49 8.38
N THR A 446 6.51 -18.26 8.77
CA THR A 446 7.00 -17.63 10.00
C THR A 446 5.83 -17.36 10.94
N ILE A 447 5.95 -17.82 12.19
CA ILE A 447 4.98 -17.60 13.26
C ILE A 447 5.59 -16.64 14.28
N LEU A 448 4.85 -15.59 14.62
CA LEU A 448 5.19 -14.67 15.70
C LEU A 448 4.05 -14.67 16.73
N THR A 449 4.37 -15.05 17.96
CA THR A 449 3.42 -15.00 19.08
C THR A 449 3.77 -13.86 20.03
N VAL A 450 2.79 -13.03 20.37
CA VAL A 450 2.89 -12.06 21.47
C VAL A 450 2.43 -12.74 22.74
N ASN A 451 3.31 -12.80 23.74
CA ASN A 451 3.02 -13.34 25.05
C ASN A 451 2.79 -12.20 26.06
N PRO A 452 1.59 -12.08 26.65
CA PRO A 452 1.30 -11.04 27.62
C PRO A 452 2.04 -11.31 28.93
N LEU A 453 2.74 -10.30 29.47
CA LEU A 453 3.41 -10.39 30.78
C LEU A 453 2.55 -9.83 31.91
N LEU A 454 1.27 -10.18 31.97
CA LEU A 454 0.35 -9.71 33.02
C LEU A 454 0.79 -10.08 34.46
N ALA A 455 1.74 -11.01 34.61
CA ALA A 455 2.29 -11.42 35.89
C ALA A 455 3.44 -10.50 36.33
N ASN A 456 3.13 -9.35 36.95
CA ASN A 456 3.93 -8.67 38.02
C ASN A 456 3.41 -7.26 38.42
N ASN A 457 2.31 -6.75 37.83
CA ASN A 457 1.75 -5.44 38.19
C ASN A 457 0.66 -5.48 39.28
N GLU A 458 0.31 -6.66 39.77
CA GLU A 458 -0.39 -6.82 41.06
C GLU A 458 0.66 -7.11 42.15
N ASN A 459 0.75 -6.26 43.17
CA ASN A 459 1.65 -6.30 44.35
C ASN A 459 2.96 -5.47 44.30
N LYS A 460 2.89 -4.19 43.93
CA LYS A 460 3.85 -3.17 44.39
C LYS A 460 3.20 -1.94 45.06
N ASN A 461 2.10 -2.16 45.77
CA ASN A 461 1.56 -1.21 46.75
C ASN A 461 0.90 -1.99 47.90
N GLN A 462 1.73 -2.58 48.77
CA GLN A 462 1.42 -2.79 50.19
C GLN A 462 2.67 -2.50 51.01
#